data_AF-A0A9E1UGK7-F1
#
_entry.id   AF-A0A9E1UGK7-F1
#
_cell.length_a   1.000
_cell.length_b   1.000
_cell.length_c   1.000
_cell.angle_alpha   90.00
_cell.angle_beta   90.00
_cell.angle_gamma   90.00
#
_symmetry.space_group_name_H-M   'P 1'
#
loop_
_entity.id
_entity.type
_entity.pdbx_description
1 polymer ?
#
loop_
_entity_poly.entity_id
_entity_poly.type
_entity_poly.pdbx_seq_one_letter_code
_entity_poly.pdbx_strand_id
1 'polypeptide(L)'
;MATTSETTEITQEEQVSLSLNEAFQIYVRQMPKDAKKAAQPEIAKFVRWIGATRLIDTLIPSEIGEYNEIFGAKTATRDATERLSAVKLFLTFLKKKDHIEVNLAQHLRLRKSRTAASKAISMVNTTRSINLTQSGYNEMTKQLITLNAERVRIVEDIQRAAADGDVRENAPLEAAREAQGMTIGKIQELEATLKVAVIIDAKSQDSGRIHIGSKVELTETTSNKTVKYQLVEPNEANPLASKISIASPVGSAILGHKLGDEVKVKTPKGQQVYKIMQTS
;
A
#
# COMPACT_ATOMS: atom_id res chain seq x y z
N MET A 1 -59.85 53.50 10.92
CA MET A 1 -59.09 52.81 9.85
C MET A 1 -57.82 52.30 10.52
N ALA A 2 -57.80 51.04 10.99
CA ALA A 2 -57.22 49.88 10.27
C ALA A 2 -55.80 50.19 9.78
N THR A 3 -54.72 49.63 10.34
CA THR A 3 -54.19 48.25 10.12
C THR A 3 -53.05 48.06 11.16
N THR A 4 -52.98 47.02 12.00
CA THR A 4 -52.23 45.73 11.83
C THR A 4 -50.82 45.94 11.22
N SER A 5 -49.69 45.38 11.66
CA SER A 5 -49.38 44.15 12.40
C SER A 5 -47.93 44.19 12.94
N GLU A 6 -47.70 43.36 13.96
CA GLU A 6 -46.52 42.49 14.13
C GLU A 6 -45.14 43.07 14.49
N THR A 7 -44.89 43.05 15.80
CA THR A 7 -43.73 42.40 16.43
C THR A 7 -43.23 41.20 15.61
N THR A 8 -41.93 41.19 15.29
CA THR A 8 -41.17 39.95 15.14
C THR A 8 -40.00 40.01 16.10
N GLU A 9 -40.23 39.46 17.29
CA GLU A 9 -39.19 38.82 18.08
C GLU A 9 -38.57 37.74 17.19
N ILE A 10 -37.28 37.84 16.92
CA ILE A 10 -36.48 36.70 16.49
C ILE A 10 -35.52 36.43 17.63
N THR A 11 -35.99 35.54 18.50
CA THR A 11 -35.22 34.81 19.50
C THR A 11 -33.95 34.28 18.85
N GLN A 12 -32.80 34.72 19.36
CA GLN A 12 -31.53 34.04 19.13
C GLN A 12 -31.65 32.68 19.82
N GLU A 13 -31.91 31.62 19.06
CA GLU A 13 -31.80 30.25 19.57
C GLU A 13 -30.33 30.00 19.90
N GLU A 14 -30.04 29.86 21.20
CA GLU A 14 -28.78 29.37 21.74
C GLU A 14 -28.40 28.06 21.05
N GLN A 15 -27.31 28.07 20.26
CA GLN A 15 -26.58 26.85 19.94
C GLN A 15 -25.96 26.34 21.24
N VAL A 16 -26.71 25.54 22.00
CA VAL A 16 -26.21 24.85 23.19
C VAL A 16 -25.07 23.94 22.74
N SER A 17 -23.83 24.29 23.10
CA SER A 17 -22.66 23.46 22.84
C SER A 17 -22.79 22.16 23.66
N LEU A 18 -23.16 21.06 23.00
CA LEU A 18 -23.30 19.76 23.66
C LEU A 18 -21.92 19.17 24.01
N SER A 19 -21.85 18.53 25.17
CA SER A 19 -20.72 17.68 25.54
C SER A 19 -20.75 16.35 24.80
N LEU A 20 -19.58 15.74 24.62
CA LEU A 20 -19.43 14.45 23.95
C LEU A 20 -20.23 13.33 24.64
N ASN A 21 -20.36 13.39 25.97
CA ASN A 21 -21.20 12.46 26.74
C ASN A 21 -22.70 12.65 26.47
N GLU A 22 -23.19 13.88 26.38
CA GLU A 22 -24.61 14.14 26.07
C GLU A 22 -24.97 13.66 24.67
N ALA A 23 -24.11 13.95 23.69
CA ALA A 23 -24.23 13.42 22.33
C ALA A 23 -24.26 11.89 22.30
N PHE A 24 -23.38 11.25 23.08
CA PHE A 24 -23.35 9.80 23.21
C PHE A 24 -24.66 9.23 23.77
N GLN A 25 -25.23 9.84 24.82
CA GLN A 25 -26.51 9.39 25.39
C GLN A 25 -27.67 9.55 24.40
N ILE A 26 -27.71 10.66 23.66
CA ILE A 26 -28.72 10.90 22.61
C ILE A 26 -28.61 9.83 21.53
N TYR A 27 -27.40 9.53 21.07
CA TYR A 27 -27.16 8.52 20.05
C TYR A 27 -27.58 7.10 20.51
N VAL A 28 -27.24 6.73 21.75
CA VAL A 28 -27.58 5.43 22.35
C VAL A 28 -29.09 5.28 22.61
N ARG A 29 -29.83 6.38 22.78
CA ARG A 29 -31.30 6.37 22.92
C ARG A 29 -32.00 6.13 21.57
N GLN A 30 -31.40 6.56 20.46
CA GLN A 30 -31.97 6.44 19.11
C GLN A 30 -31.58 5.12 18.40
N MET A 31 -30.71 4.31 18.98
CA MET A 31 -30.28 3.03 18.40
C MET A 31 -31.26 1.87 18.63
N PRO A 32 -31.39 0.95 17.65
CA PRO A 32 -32.04 -0.35 17.85
C PRO A 32 -31.36 -1.17 18.96
N LYS A 33 -32.15 -1.95 19.74
CA LYS A 33 -31.65 -2.73 20.90
C LYS A 33 -30.52 -3.70 20.55
N ASP A 34 -30.53 -4.28 19.35
CA ASP A 34 -29.52 -5.26 18.92
C ASP A 34 -28.17 -4.60 18.59
N ALA A 35 -28.20 -3.44 17.93
CA ALA A 35 -27.00 -2.66 17.63
C ALA A 35 -26.41 -2.01 18.89
N LYS A 36 -27.27 -1.61 19.83
CA LYS A 36 -26.89 -0.98 21.09
C LYS A 36 -25.97 -1.85 21.95
N LYS A 37 -26.21 -3.16 22.04
CA LYS A 37 -25.39 -4.09 22.84
C LYS A 37 -23.94 -4.16 22.37
N ALA A 38 -23.69 -4.06 21.05
CA ALA A 38 -22.35 -4.13 20.48
C ALA A 38 -21.69 -2.75 20.37
N ALA A 39 -22.43 -1.71 19.99
CA ALA A 39 -21.88 -0.39 19.71
C ALA A 39 -21.63 0.47 20.97
N GLN A 40 -22.50 0.36 21.99
CA GLN A 40 -22.43 1.18 23.20
C GLN A 40 -21.09 1.09 23.96
N PRO A 41 -20.52 -0.11 24.25
CA PRO A 41 -19.26 -0.19 24.99
C PRO A 41 -18.08 0.41 24.20
N GLU A 42 -18.12 0.37 22.87
CA GLU A 42 -17.03 0.83 22.01
C GLU A 42 -17.04 2.34 21.84
N ILE A 43 -18.22 2.93 21.69
CA ILE A 43 -18.37 4.38 21.68
C ILE A 43 -18.07 4.95 23.07
N ALA A 44 -18.46 4.27 24.15
CA ALA A 44 -18.12 4.70 25.51
C ALA A 44 -16.60 4.75 25.75
N LYS A 45 -15.84 3.77 25.22
CA LYS A 45 -14.37 3.80 25.27
C LYS A 45 -13.79 4.99 24.50
N PHE A 46 -14.33 5.27 23.30
CA PHE A 46 -13.94 6.44 22.51
C PHE A 46 -14.21 7.76 23.24
N VAL A 47 -15.42 7.92 23.78
CA VAL A 47 -15.83 9.10 24.56
C VAL A 47 -14.93 9.28 25.79
N ARG A 48 -14.58 8.19 26.48
CA ARG A 48 -13.65 8.24 27.62
C ARG A 48 -12.23 8.61 27.22
N TRP A 49 -11.77 8.15 26.06
CA TRP A 49 -10.43 8.43 25.56
C TRP A 49 -10.26 9.89 25.13
N ILE A 50 -11.25 10.44 24.42
CA ILE A 50 -11.28 11.86 24.02
C ILE A 50 -11.52 12.79 25.21
N GLY A 51 -12.34 12.35 26.16
CA GLY A 51 -12.81 13.14 27.31
C GLY A 51 -14.31 13.33 27.28
N ALA A 52 -15.02 12.77 28.27
CA ALA A 52 -16.48 12.76 28.31
C ALA A 52 -17.11 14.16 28.46
N THR A 53 -16.40 15.08 29.12
CA THR A 53 -16.83 16.47 29.36
C THR A 53 -16.42 17.43 28.26
N ARG A 54 -15.70 16.94 27.23
CA ARG A 54 -15.23 17.78 26.13
C ARG A 54 -16.38 18.17 25.21
N LEU A 55 -16.36 19.41 24.73
CA LEU A 55 -17.32 19.91 23.74
C LEU A 55 -17.06 19.30 22.37
N ILE A 56 -18.14 18.94 21.68
CA ILE A 56 -18.11 18.26 20.40
C ILE A 56 -17.44 19.12 19.30
N ASP A 57 -17.59 20.44 19.37
CA ASP A 57 -17.02 21.40 18.40
C ASP A 57 -15.49 21.52 18.49
N THR A 58 -14.90 21.07 19.60
CA THR A 58 -13.44 21.18 19.84
C THR A 58 -12.66 19.97 19.31
N LEU A 59 -13.33 19.01 18.69
CA LEU A 59 -12.72 17.78 18.20
C LEU A 59 -11.96 18.03 16.90
N ILE A 60 -10.69 17.62 16.84
CA ILE A 60 -9.85 17.82 15.66
C ILE A 60 -9.56 16.51 14.90
N PRO A 61 -9.32 16.57 13.58
CA PRO A 61 -8.98 15.40 12.77
C PRO A 61 -7.80 14.55 13.28
N SER A 62 -6.77 15.19 13.84
CA SER A 62 -5.55 14.53 14.30
C SER A 62 -5.82 13.55 15.46
N GLU A 63 -6.73 13.90 16.37
CA GLU A 63 -7.09 13.05 17.52
C GLU A 63 -7.82 11.78 17.08
N ILE A 64 -8.62 11.89 16.03
CA ILE A 64 -9.33 10.73 15.46
C ILE A 64 -8.35 9.83 14.71
N GLY A 65 -7.35 10.43 14.07
CA GLY A 65 -6.20 9.71 13.50
C GLY A 65 -5.45 8.92 14.57
N GLU A 66 -5.13 9.56 15.69
CA GLU A 66 -4.41 8.95 16.80
C GLU A 66 -5.21 7.82 17.46
N TYR A 67 -6.53 8.01 17.68
CA TYR A 67 -7.43 6.95 18.12
C TYR A 67 -7.40 5.75 17.16
N ASN A 68 -7.41 6.01 15.85
CA ASN A 68 -7.35 4.97 14.84
C ASN A 68 -5.99 4.25 14.79
N GLU A 69 -4.88 4.92 15.09
CA GLU A 69 -3.56 4.29 15.15
C GLU A 69 -3.42 3.39 16.39
N ILE A 70 -3.88 3.86 17.55
CA ILE A 70 -3.78 3.14 18.82
C ILE A 70 -4.74 1.95 18.86
N PHE A 71 -6.00 2.16 18.45
CA PHE A 71 -7.07 1.16 18.59
C PHE A 71 -7.47 0.46 17.29
N GLY A 72 -7.01 0.95 16.13
CA GLY A 72 -7.39 0.43 14.82
C GLY A 72 -6.27 -0.19 13.97
N ALA A 73 -5.02 0.27 14.10
CA ALA A 73 -3.95 -0.13 13.17
C ALA A 73 -3.19 -1.41 13.55
N LYS A 74 -3.13 -1.79 14.83
CA LYS A 74 -2.28 -2.91 15.30
C LYS A 74 -2.99 -4.27 15.41
N THR A 75 -4.31 -4.34 15.24
CA THR A 75 -5.05 -5.59 15.46
C THR A 75 -6.09 -5.81 14.35
N ALA A 76 -5.74 -6.63 13.36
CA ALA A 76 -6.66 -7.05 12.30
C ALA A 76 -7.67 -8.12 12.77
N THR A 77 -8.25 -7.94 13.96
CA THR A 77 -9.32 -8.82 14.47
C THR A 77 -10.67 -8.31 13.98
N ARG A 78 -11.60 -9.25 13.75
CA ARG A 78 -12.99 -8.94 13.35
C ARG A 78 -13.64 -7.94 14.32
N ASP A 79 -13.32 -8.11 15.59
CA ASP A 79 -13.71 -7.24 16.69
C ASP A 79 -13.27 -5.77 16.46
N ALA A 80 -11.98 -5.50 16.19
CA ALA A 80 -11.50 -4.12 15.95
C ALA A 80 -12.24 -3.41 14.80
N THR A 81 -12.63 -4.14 13.76
CA THR A 81 -13.39 -3.57 12.63
C THR A 81 -14.83 -3.22 13.01
N GLU A 82 -15.47 -4.03 13.85
CA GLU A 82 -16.81 -3.77 14.38
C GLU A 82 -16.78 -2.58 15.36
N ARG A 83 -15.75 -2.49 16.20
CA ARG A 83 -15.54 -1.36 17.14
C ARG A 83 -15.41 -0.02 16.43
N LEU A 84 -14.52 0.05 15.43
CA LEU A 84 -14.34 1.26 14.64
C LEU A 84 -15.61 1.60 13.86
N SER A 85 -16.40 0.61 13.43
CA SER A 85 -17.64 0.87 12.70
C SER A 85 -18.67 1.60 13.57
N ALA A 86 -18.76 1.22 14.85
CA ALA A 86 -19.62 1.88 15.82
C ALA A 86 -19.20 3.34 16.06
N VAL A 87 -17.89 3.59 16.22
CA VAL A 87 -17.34 4.95 16.40
C VAL A 87 -17.53 5.80 15.14
N LYS A 88 -17.37 5.23 13.94
CA LYS A 88 -17.60 5.95 12.69
C LYS A 88 -19.06 6.37 12.52
N LEU A 89 -20.00 5.48 12.83
CA LEU A 89 -21.43 5.78 12.76
C LEU A 89 -21.80 6.87 13.78
N PHE A 90 -21.20 6.85 14.97
CA PHE A 90 -21.36 7.93 15.95
C PHE A 90 -20.85 9.29 15.42
N LEU A 91 -19.62 9.36 14.90
CA LEU A 91 -19.07 10.60 14.32
C LEU A 91 -19.89 11.09 13.10
N THR A 92 -20.43 10.17 12.31
CA THR A 92 -21.33 10.50 11.19
C THR A 92 -22.67 11.05 11.69
N PHE A 93 -23.18 10.52 12.81
CA PHE A 93 -24.38 11.06 13.46
C PHE A 93 -24.17 12.50 13.95
N LEU A 94 -23.01 12.80 14.56
CA LEU A 94 -22.68 14.16 14.99
C LEU A 94 -22.67 15.14 13.82
N LYS A 95 -22.09 14.75 12.69
CA LYS A 95 -22.15 15.54 11.46
C LYS A 95 -23.58 15.70 10.93
N LYS A 96 -24.38 14.64 10.90
CA LYS A 96 -25.75 14.65 10.34
C LYS A 96 -26.73 15.50 11.16
N LYS A 97 -26.44 15.72 12.44
CA LYS A 97 -27.23 16.57 13.34
C LYS A 97 -26.69 18.01 13.42
N ASP A 98 -25.78 18.38 12.50
CA ASP A 98 -25.11 19.69 12.44
C ASP A 98 -24.40 20.08 13.74
N HIS A 99 -24.01 19.08 14.56
CA HIS A 99 -23.22 19.30 15.77
C HIS A 99 -21.71 19.37 15.49
N ILE A 100 -21.27 19.08 14.25
CA ILE A 100 -19.87 19.21 13.81
C ILE A 100 -19.86 19.58 12.33
N GLU A 101 -19.18 20.67 11.97
CA GLU A 101 -18.99 21.08 10.57
C GLU A 101 -18.00 20.16 9.81
N VAL A 102 -16.96 19.69 10.51
CA VAL A 102 -15.89 18.86 9.95
C VAL A 102 -16.30 17.39 9.85
N ASN A 103 -16.02 16.75 8.70
CA ASN A 103 -16.27 15.33 8.50
C ASN A 103 -15.24 14.43 9.21
N LEU A 104 -15.29 14.43 10.54
CA LEU A 104 -14.42 13.68 11.43
C LEU A 104 -14.43 12.16 11.17
N ALA A 105 -15.54 11.61 10.67
CA ALA A 105 -15.68 10.19 10.32
C ALA A 105 -14.75 9.73 9.17
N GLN A 106 -14.25 10.65 8.34
CA GLN A 106 -13.33 10.32 7.24
C GLN A 106 -11.93 9.95 7.73
N HIS A 107 -11.55 10.42 8.92
CA HIS A 107 -10.26 10.14 9.53
C HIS A 107 -10.23 8.79 10.27
N LEU A 108 -11.39 8.13 10.40
CA LEU A 108 -11.49 6.76 10.91
C LEU A 108 -11.43 5.74 9.75
N ARG A 109 -10.27 5.10 9.60
CA ARG A 109 -10.01 4.10 8.55
C ARG A 109 -10.53 2.73 8.96
N LEU A 110 -11.76 2.42 8.53
CA LEU A 110 -12.30 1.06 8.61
C LEU A 110 -11.61 0.15 7.61
N ARG A 111 -10.76 -0.77 8.06
CA ARG A 111 -10.41 -1.91 7.22
C ARG A 111 -11.63 -2.84 7.16
N LYS A 112 -12.45 -2.71 6.12
CA LYS A 112 -13.56 -3.64 5.85
C LYS A 112 -13.00 -5.06 5.93
N SER A 113 -13.61 -5.94 6.73
CA SER A 113 -13.22 -7.37 6.79
C SER A 113 -13.18 -7.89 5.35
N ARG A 114 -11.97 -8.09 4.85
CA ARG A 114 -11.71 -8.44 3.46
C ARG A 114 -12.13 -9.89 3.29
N THR A 115 -13.13 -10.15 2.44
CA THR A 115 -13.51 -11.50 2.00
C THR A 115 -12.25 -12.26 1.55
N ALA A 116 -12.21 -13.58 1.76
CA ALA A 116 -11.03 -14.42 1.53
C ALA A 116 -10.36 -14.21 0.15
N ALA A 117 -11.15 -13.87 -0.89
CA ALA A 117 -10.66 -13.51 -2.22
C ALA A 117 -9.79 -12.22 -2.24
N SER A 118 -10.14 -11.21 -1.44
CA SER A 118 -9.36 -9.96 -1.30
C SER A 118 -8.22 -10.07 -0.28
N LYS A 119 -8.24 -11.10 0.59
CA LYS A 119 -7.10 -11.51 1.42
C LYS A 119 -5.99 -12.12 0.54
N ALA A 120 -6.35 -12.93 -0.46
CA ALA A 120 -5.40 -13.48 -1.42
C ALA A 120 -4.71 -12.36 -2.24
N ILE A 121 -5.46 -11.37 -2.72
CA ILE A 121 -4.89 -10.27 -3.53
C ILE A 121 -4.03 -9.31 -2.68
N SER A 122 -4.37 -9.09 -1.39
CA SER A 122 -3.59 -8.22 -0.50
C SER A 122 -2.42 -8.91 0.21
N MET A 123 -2.49 -10.22 0.50
CA MET A 123 -1.35 -10.97 1.06
C MET A 123 -0.24 -11.18 0.04
N VAL A 124 -0.54 -11.14 -1.25
CA VAL A 124 0.48 -11.19 -2.31
C VAL A 124 1.37 -9.94 -2.30
N ASN A 125 0.89 -8.78 -1.83
CA ASN A 125 1.64 -7.51 -1.90
C ASN A 125 2.18 -6.93 -0.58
N THR A 126 1.89 -7.53 0.59
CA THR A 126 2.44 -7.03 1.89
C THR A 126 3.31 -8.05 2.62
N THR A 127 3.38 -9.29 2.13
CA THR A 127 4.15 -10.37 2.78
C THR A 127 5.02 -11.16 1.80
N ARG A 128 5.26 -10.65 0.59
CA ARG A 128 6.38 -11.17 -0.21
C ARG A 128 7.64 -10.48 0.27
N SER A 129 8.33 -11.09 1.23
CA SER A 129 9.77 -10.89 1.34
C SER A 129 10.35 -11.17 -0.05
N ILE A 130 10.87 -10.15 -0.72
CA ILE A 130 11.47 -10.31 -2.03
C ILE A 130 12.87 -10.84 -1.78
N ASN A 131 13.14 -12.06 -2.21
CA ASN A 131 14.44 -12.66 -1.98
C ASN A 131 15.40 -12.19 -3.07
N LEU A 132 16.27 -11.25 -2.73
CA LEU A 132 17.24 -10.72 -3.68
C LEU A 132 18.58 -11.43 -3.54
N THR A 133 19.27 -11.62 -4.65
CA THR A 133 20.69 -12.04 -4.56
C THR A 133 21.53 -10.88 -4.01
N GLN A 134 22.65 -11.19 -3.34
CA GLN A 134 23.59 -10.15 -2.90
C GLN A 134 24.04 -9.23 -4.05
N SER A 135 24.24 -9.81 -5.24
CA SER A 135 24.61 -9.04 -6.43
C SER A 135 23.49 -8.10 -6.86
N GLY A 136 22.24 -8.55 -6.87
CA GLY A 136 21.09 -7.73 -7.25
C GLY A 136 20.83 -6.60 -6.26
N TYR A 137 20.95 -6.88 -4.96
CA TYR A 137 20.83 -5.84 -3.93
C TYR A 137 21.87 -4.72 -4.14
N ASN A 138 23.12 -5.09 -4.40
CA ASN A 138 24.19 -4.12 -4.65
C ASN A 138 23.94 -3.33 -5.94
N GLU A 139 23.46 -3.99 -7.00
CA GLU A 139 23.14 -3.37 -8.29
C GLU A 139 21.98 -2.37 -8.15
N MET A 140 20.91 -2.75 -7.45
CA MET A 140 19.76 -1.87 -7.17
C MET A 140 20.15 -0.69 -6.28
N THR A 141 20.99 -0.91 -5.26
CA THR A 141 21.51 0.16 -4.41
C THR A 141 22.34 1.15 -5.21
N LYS A 142 23.21 0.66 -6.11
CA LYS A 142 24.01 1.51 -7.00
C LYS A 142 23.13 2.31 -7.94
N GLN A 143 22.11 1.69 -8.53
CA GLN A 143 21.14 2.37 -9.39
C GLN A 143 20.38 3.45 -8.63
N LEU A 144 19.95 3.18 -7.39
CA LEU A 144 19.28 4.16 -6.53
C LEU A 144 20.16 5.38 -6.25
N ILE A 145 21.46 5.19 -6.00
CA ILE A 145 22.40 6.30 -5.80
C ILE A 145 22.51 7.13 -7.08
N THR A 146 22.65 6.49 -8.24
CA THR A 146 22.72 7.18 -9.54
C THR A 146 21.45 7.98 -9.83
N LEU A 147 20.27 7.39 -9.64
CA LEU A 147 19.00 8.07 -9.86
C LEU A 147 18.77 9.24 -8.89
N ASN A 148 19.23 9.13 -7.65
CA ASN A 148 19.17 10.26 -6.70
C ASN A 148 20.08 11.41 -7.13
N ALA A 149 21.27 11.13 -7.68
CA ALA A 149 22.13 12.17 -8.25
C ALA A 149 21.49 12.80 -9.50
N GLU A 150 20.86 11.98 -10.36
CA GLU A 150 20.14 12.44 -11.54
C GLU A 150 18.93 13.31 -11.18
N ARG A 151 18.19 12.96 -10.13
CA ARG A 151 17.06 13.76 -9.61
C ARG A 151 17.48 15.20 -9.31
N VAL A 152 18.68 15.41 -8.73
CA VAL A 152 19.20 16.76 -8.45
C VAL A 152 19.45 17.51 -9.75
N ARG A 153 20.08 16.87 -10.74
CA ARG A 153 20.33 17.48 -12.07
C ARG A 153 19.03 17.86 -12.78
N ILE A 154 18.03 16.98 -12.75
CA ILE A 154 16.72 17.26 -13.37
C ILE A 154 16.06 18.48 -12.71
N VAL A 155 16.18 18.66 -11.39
CA VAL A 155 15.65 19.85 -10.71
C VAL A 155 16.37 21.12 -11.14
N GLU A 156 17.69 21.07 -11.32
CA GLU A 156 18.48 22.20 -11.86
C GLU A 156 18.07 22.53 -13.31
N ASP A 157 17.84 21.52 -14.14
CA ASP A 157 17.39 21.70 -15.53
C ASP A 157 15.98 22.27 -15.60
N ILE A 158 15.06 21.84 -14.71
CA ILE A 158 13.73 22.44 -14.57
C ILE A 158 13.84 23.92 -14.18
N GLN A 159 14.71 24.27 -13.23
CA GLN A 159 14.92 25.66 -12.81
C GLN A 159 15.48 26.51 -13.95
N ARG A 160 16.45 25.98 -14.71
CA ARG A 160 17.03 26.65 -15.87
C ARG A 160 15.99 26.87 -16.96
N ALA A 161 15.20 25.84 -17.29
CA ALA A 161 14.14 25.94 -18.28
C ALA A 161 13.00 26.87 -17.84
N ALA A 162 12.68 26.90 -16.54
CA ALA A 162 11.65 27.80 -15.99
C ALA A 162 12.08 29.28 -15.99
N ALA A 163 13.38 29.57 -15.94
CA ALA A 163 13.91 30.93 -16.00
C ALA A 163 13.78 31.57 -17.40
N ASP A 164 13.58 30.77 -18.45
CA ASP A 164 13.47 31.24 -19.84
C ASP A 164 12.11 31.92 -20.17
N GLY A 165 11.19 32.02 -19.21
CA GLY A 165 10.09 32.99 -19.21
C GLY A 165 8.88 32.68 -20.10
N ASP A 166 8.98 31.84 -21.13
CA ASP A 166 7.84 31.44 -21.97
C ASP A 166 7.27 30.08 -21.55
N VAL A 167 6.46 30.07 -20.49
CA VAL A 167 5.97 28.85 -19.82
C VAL A 167 4.91 28.09 -20.64
N ARG A 168 4.32 28.72 -21.68
CA ARG A 168 3.14 28.16 -22.36
C ARG A 168 3.47 27.19 -23.50
N GLU A 169 4.68 27.25 -24.07
CA GLU A 169 5.15 26.34 -25.13
C GLU A 169 6.59 25.81 -24.91
N ASN A 170 7.07 25.79 -23.66
CA ASN A 170 8.43 25.34 -23.36
C ASN A 170 8.52 23.80 -23.37
N ALA A 171 8.72 23.22 -24.55
CA ALA A 171 8.98 21.79 -24.73
C ALA A 171 10.13 21.26 -23.83
N PRO A 172 11.24 21.99 -23.63
CA PRO A 172 12.25 21.63 -22.64
C PRO A 172 11.73 21.49 -21.20
N LEU A 173 10.85 22.40 -20.75
CA LEU A 173 10.28 22.36 -19.40
C LEU A 173 9.37 21.15 -19.20
N GLU A 174 8.52 20.85 -20.19
CA GLU A 174 7.61 19.70 -20.14
C GLU A 174 8.40 18.38 -20.15
N ALA A 175 9.42 18.27 -21.01
CA ALA A 175 10.32 17.12 -21.05
C ALA A 175 11.06 16.92 -19.72
N ALA A 176 11.52 18.00 -19.08
CA ALA A 176 12.19 17.93 -17.79
C ALA A 176 11.25 17.50 -16.65
N ARG A 177 9.97 17.94 -16.67
CA ARG A 177 8.94 17.49 -15.72
C ARG A 177 8.57 16.02 -15.91
N GLU A 178 8.46 15.56 -17.15
CA GLU A 178 8.23 14.15 -17.45
C GLU A 178 9.40 13.27 -16.98
N ALA A 179 10.64 13.69 -17.27
CA ALA A 179 11.85 13.04 -16.77
C ALA A 179 11.88 12.98 -15.25
N GLN A 180 11.50 14.07 -14.56
CA GLN A 180 11.37 14.10 -13.11
C GLN A 180 10.36 13.07 -12.60
N GLY A 181 9.18 12.99 -13.22
CA GLY A 181 8.15 12.03 -12.88
C GLY A 181 8.62 10.58 -13.04
N MET A 182 9.25 10.26 -14.16
CA MET A 182 9.81 8.93 -14.42
C MET A 182 10.91 8.56 -13.42
N THR A 183 11.83 9.49 -13.14
CA THR A 183 12.95 9.25 -12.20
C THR A 183 12.46 9.07 -10.77
N ILE A 184 11.52 9.90 -10.30
CA ILE A 184 10.92 9.75 -8.96
C ILE A 184 10.14 8.43 -8.85
N GLY A 185 9.39 8.07 -9.89
CA GLY A 185 8.67 6.78 -9.93
C GLY A 185 9.61 5.59 -9.77
N LYS A 186 10.71 5.57 -10.52
CA LYS A 186 11.75 4.53 -10.41
C LYS A 186 12.42 4.50 -9.04
N ILE A 187 12.74 5.66 -8.47
CA ILE A 187 13.33 5.73 -7.12
C ILE A 187 12.38 5.10 -6.09
N GLN A 188 11.10 5.46 -6.12
CA GLN A 188 10.10 4.92 -5.19
C GLN A 188 9.95 3.40 -5.33
N GLU A 189 9.97 2.87 -6.55
CA GLU A 189 9.91 1.43 -6.80
C GLU A 189 11.13 0.69 -6.26
N LEU A 190 12.33 1.22 -6.49
CA LEU A 190 13.58 0.67 -5.96
C LEU A 190 13.62 0.72 -4.44
N GLU A 191 13.25 1.84 -3.83
CA GLU A 191 13.17 2.00 -2.37
C GLU A 191 12.16 1.03 -1.74
N ALA A 192 10.96 0.92 -2.34
CA ALA A 192 9.94 0.00 -1.88
C ALA A 192 10.42 -1.46 -1.95
N THR A 193 11.13 -1.82 -3.02
CA THR A 193 11.70 -3.16 -3.19
C THR A 193 12.81 -3.44 -2.16
N LEU A 194 13.78 -2.53 -2.03
CA LEU A 194 14.90 -2.68 -1.10
C LEU A 194 14.44 -2.75 0.36
N LYS A 195 13.35 -2.04 0.72
CA LYS A 195 12.79 -2.04 2.08
C LYS A 195 12.23 -3.41 2.51
N VAL A 196 11.76 -4.23 1.58
CA VAL A 196 11.20 -5.56 1.85
C VAL A 196 12.11 -6.70 1.37
N ALA A 197 13.30 -6.36 0.90
CA ALA A 197 14.25 -7.32 0.35
C ALA A 197 14.93 -8.13 1.47
N VAL A 198 14.99 -9.44 1.27
CA VAL A 198 15.81 -10.36 2.07
C VAL A 198 16.95 -10.86 1.19
N ILE A 199 18.18 -10.66 1.65
CA ILE A 199 19.35 -11.07 0.90
C ILE A 199 19.54 -12.59 1.06
N ILE A 200 19.54 -13.30 -0.05
CA ILE A 200 19.80 -14.74 -0.12
C ILE A 200 21.14 -15.00 -0.81
N ASP A 201 21.96 -15.85 -0.19
CA ASP A 201 23.20 -16.35 -0.79
C ASP A 201 22.99 -17.78 -1.29
N ALA A 202 23.18 -17.97 -2.60
CA ALA A 202 23.07 -19.26 -3.26
C ALA A 202 24.05 -20.29 -2.70
N LYS A 203 25.18 -19.86 -2.12
CA LYS A 203 26.18 -20.78 -1.53
C LYS A 203 25.74 -21.41 -0.22
N SER A 204 24.76 -20.83 0.49
CA SER A 204 24.33 -21.31 1.81
C SER A 204 23.11 -22.24 1.76
N GLN A 205 22.43 -22.37 0.61
CA GLN A 205 21.28 -23.27 0.46
C GLN A 205 21.71 -24.59 -0.18
N ASP A 206 22.30 -25.46 0.62
CA ASP A 206 22.68 -26.82 0.25
C ASP A 206 21.46 -27.77 0.28
N SER A 207 20.45 -27.46 -0.52
CA SER A 207 19.35 -28.37 -0.80
C SER A 207 19.52 -28.74 -2.27
N GLY A 208 19.64 -30.02 -2.62
CA GLY A 208 19.88 -30.47 -4.01
C GLY A 208 18.73 -30.20 -4.99
N ARG A 209 18.04 -29.07 -4.85
CA ARG A 209 16.97 -28.51 -5.66
C ARG A 209 17.41 -27.13 -6.15
N ILE A 210 16.77 -26.64 -7.21
CA ILE A 210 17.03 -25.30 -7.75
C ILE A 210 16.27 -24.26 -6.94
N HIS A 211 16.97 -23.22 -6.48
CA HIS A 211 16.42 -22.10 -5.72
C HIS A 211 16.68 -20.78 -6.44
N ILE A 212 16.18 -19.69 -5.85
CA ILE A 212 16.52 -18.34 -6.28
C ILE A 212 18.02 -18.12 -6.01
N GLY A 213 18.72 -17.54 -6.99
CA GLY A 213 20.17 -17.36 -6.97
C GLY A 213 20.97 -18.49 -7.60
N SER A 214 20.39 -19.69 -7.76
CA SER A 214 21.07 -20.85 -8.37
C SER A 214 21.38 -20.62 -9.84
N LYS A 215 22.55 -21.09 -10.26
CA LYS A 215 22.97 -21.15 -11.66
C LYS A 215 22.67 -22.54 -12.21
N VAL A 216 21.98 -22.58 -13.34
CA VAL A 216 21.51 -23.82 -13.95
C VAL A 216 21.94 -23.87 -15.41
N GLU A 217 22.34 -25.06 -15.85
CA GLU A 217 22.63 -25.36 -17.24
C GLU A 217 21.53 -26.27 -17.78
N LEU A 218 20.81 -25.76 -18.78
CA LEU A 218 19.67 -26.40 -19.41
C LEU A 218 20.05 -26.82 -20.83
N THR A 219 19.78 -28.07 -21.20
CA THR A 219 19.94 -28.55 -22.58
C THR A 219 18.57 -28.84 -23.18
N GLU A 220 18.27 -28.24 -24.33
CA GLU A 220 17.04 -28.52 -25.07
C GLU A 220 17.12 -29.88 -25.76
N THR A 221 16.20 -30.79 -25.47
CA THR A 221 16.24 -32.18 -25.99
C THR A 221 16.09 -32.25 -27.51
N THR A 222 15.34 -31.33 -28.13
CA THR A 222 15.10 -31.36 -29.58
C THR A 222 16.24 -30.75 -30.39
N SER A 223 16.87 -29.69 -29.88
CA SER A 223 17.93 -28.95 -30.60
C SER A 223 19.34 -29.26 -30.09
N ASN A 224 19.50 -30.01 -28.99
CA ASN A 224 20.76 -30.20 -28.26
C ASN A 224 21.50 -28.89 -27.93
N LYS A 225 20.77 -27.79 -27.82
CA LYS A 225 21.33 -26.49 -27.45
C LYS A 225 21.42 -26.39 -25.94
N THR A 226 22.60 -26.07 -25.44
CA THR A 226 22.84 -25.86 -24.03
C THR A 226 22.87 -24.37 -23.71
N VAL A 227 22.14 -23.98 -22.67
CA VAL A 227 21.97 -22.58 -22.25
C VAL A 227 22.16 -22.50 -20.74
N LYS A 228 22.92 -21.49 -20.30
CA LYS A 228 23.21 -21.25 -18.89
C LYS A 228 22.38 -20.08 -18.40
N TYR A 229 21.68 -20.26 -17.30
CA TYR A 229 20.85 -19.24 -16.68
C TYR A 229 21.09 -19.15 -15.19
N GLN A 230 20.89 -17.96 -14.62
CA GLN A 230 20.76 -17.76 -13.20
C GLN A 230 19.30 -17.44 -12.87
N LEU A 231 18.69 -18.19 -11.94
CA LEU A 231 17.36 -17.85 -11.45
C LEU A 231 17.45 -16.66 -10.51
N VAL A 232 16.61 -15.66 -10.75
CA VAL A 232 16.51 -14.47 -9.92
C VAL A 232 15.05 -14.05 -9.77
N GLU A 233 14.77 -13.09 -8.89
CA GLU A 233 13.46 -12.46 -8.82
C GLU A 233 13.18 -11.61 -10.07
N PRO A 234 11.90 -11.32 -10.40
CA PRO A 234 11.54 -10.48 -11.54
C PRO A 234 12.27 -9.14 -11.60
N ASN A 235 12.59 -8.57 -10.44
CA ASN A 235 13.23 -7.26 -10.32
C ASN A 235 14.73 -7.29 -10.70
N GLU A 236 15.37 -8.46 -10.67
CA GLU A 236 16.78 -8.66 -11.05
C GLU A 236 16.94 -9.29 -12.45
N ALA A 237 15.81 -9.62 -13.10
CA ALA A 237 15.82 -10.39 -14.32
C ALA A 237 16.43 -9.58 -15.47
N ASN A 238 17.42 -10.16 -16.13
CA ASN A 238 18.09 -9.57 -17.27
C ASN A 238 18.48 -10.69 -18.25
N PRO A 239 17.67 -10.93 -19.30
CA PRO A 239 17.93 -11.97 -20.29
C PRO A 239 19.29 -11.84 -20.99
N LEU A 240 19.80 -10.61 -21.16
CA LEU A 240 21.10 -10.35 -21.79
C LEU A 240 22.27 -10.78 -20.90
N ALA A 241 22.08 -10.70 -19.58
CA ALA A 241 23.05 -11.16 -18.60
C ALA A 241 22.82 -12.64 -18.18
N SER A 242 22.03 -13.39 -18.95
CA SER A 242 21.62 -14.75 -18.61
C SER A 242 20.92 -14.88 -17.25
N LYS A 243 20.27 -13.82 -16.75
CA LYS A 243 19.47 -13.84 -15.53
C LYS A 243 17.99 -13.97 -15.90
N ILE A 244 17.32 -15.02 -15.44
CA ILE A 244 15.90 -15.27 -15.73
C ILE A 244 15.06 -15.13 -14.47
N SER A 245 13.86 -14.56 -14.61
CA SER A 245 12.95 -14.47 -13.47
C SER A 245 12.34 -15.82 -13.13
N ILE A 246 12.10 -16.07 -11.84
CA ILE A 246 11.27 -17.20 -11.39
C ILE A 246 9.82 -17.13 -11.90
N ALA A 247 9.34 -15.93 -12.27
CA ALA A 247 8.02 -15.72 -12.84
C ALA A 247 7.94 -16.04 -14.34
N SER A 248 9.08 -16.26 -15.00
CA SER A 248 9.12 -16.62 -16.42
C SER A 248 8.67 -18.07 -16.65
N PRO A 249 8.18 -18.43 -17.86
CA PRO A 249 7.80 -19.81 -18.16
C PRO A 249 8.92 -20.83 -17.93
N VAL A 250 10.17 -20.45 -18.23
CA VAL A 250 11.35 -21.31 -18.01
C VAL A 250 11.72 -21.35 -16.53
N GLY A 251 11.77 -20.21 -15.86
CA GLY A 251 12.15 -20.12 -14.44
C GLY A 251 11.16 -20.82 -13.50
N SER A 252 9.86 -20.68 -13.77
CA SER A 252 8.82 -21.37 -12.99
C SER A 252 8.83 -22.89 -13.19
N ALA A 253 9.24 -23.35 -14.39
CA ALA A 253 9.30 -24.78 -14.71
C ALA A 253 10.51 -25.49 -14.11
N ILE A 254 11.62 -24.78 -13.84
CA ILE A 254 12.84 -25.36 -13.25
C ILE A 254 12.94 -25.14 -11.74
N LEU A 255 12.16 -24.22 -11.18
CA LEU A 255 12.17 -23.93 -9.74
C LEU A 255 11.80 -25.19 -8.94
N GLY A 256 12.65 -25.57 -7.98
CA GLY A 256 12.43 -26.73 -7.11
C GLY A 256 12.79 -28.10 -7.72
N HIS A 257 13.16 -28.15 -9.00
CA HIS A 257 13.65 -29.37 -9.66
C HIS A 257 15.09 -29.69 -9.28
N LYS A 258 15.50 -30.94 -9.56
CA LYS A 258 16.85 -31.44 -9.25
C LYS A 258 17.69 -31.62 -10.51
N LEU A 259 19.00 -31.79 -10.31
CA LEU A 259 19.92 -32.15 -11.37
C LEU A 259 19.49 -33.47 -12.02
N GLY A 260 19.42 -33.50 -13.35
CA GLY A 260 18.97 -34.63 -14.16
C GLY A 260 17.49 -34.63 -14.55
N ASP A 261 16.66 -33.78 -13.95
CA ASP A 261 15.23 -33.69 -14.27
C ASP A 261 14.99 -33.13 -15.68
N GLU A 262 13.88 -33.56 -16.30
CA GLU A 262 13.37 -33.00 -17.55
C GLU A 262 12.11 -32.17 -17.29
N VAL A 263 12.11 -30.93 -17.78
CA VAL A 263 11.02 -29.97 -17.62
C VAL A 263 10.41 -29.62 -18.96
N LYS A 264 9.07 -29.51 -18.99
CA LYS A 264 8.31 -29.14 -20.19
C LYS A 264 7.87 -27.69 -20.07
N VAL A 265 8.40 -26.83 -20.92
CA VAL A 265 8.09 -25.39 -20.93
C VAL A 265 7.19 -25.08 -22.12
N LYS A 266 6.08 -24.41 -21.86
CA LYS A 266 5.25 -23.82 -22.92
C LYS A 266 5.80 -22.45 -23.27
N THR A 267 6.41 -22.31 -24.44
CA THR A 267 6.80 -21.02 -24.99
C THR A 267 5.81 -20.61 -26.08
N PRO A 268 5.75 -19.32 -26.46
CA PRO A 268 4.90 -18.87 -27.57
C PRO A 268 5.21 -19.56 -28.90
N LYS A 269 6.40 -20.17 -29.04
CA LYS A 269 6.84 -20.90 -30.23
C LYS A 269 6.49 -22.40 -30.20
N GLY A 270 5.88 -22.88 -29.12
CA GLY A 270 5.52 -24.29 -28.94
C GLY A 270 5.99 -24.86 -27.61
N GLN A 271 5.80 -26.15 -27.41
CA GLN A 271 6.26 -26.84 -26.21
C GLN A 271 7.72 -27.28 -26.40
N GLN A 272 8.60 -26.81 -25.53
CA GLN A 272 10.02 -27.18 -25.51
C GLN A 272 10.32 -28.03 -24.27
N VAL A 273 11.23 -28.99 -24.42
CA VAL A 273 11.68 -29.87 -23.33
C VAL A 273 13.12 -29.54 -23.01
N TYR A 274 13.40 -29.22 -21.76
CA TYR A 274 14.73 -28.92 -21.25
C TYR A 274 15.14 -29.95 -20.22
N LYS A 275 16.39 -30.40 -20.29
CA LYS A 275 17.02 -31.25 -19.28
C LYS A 275 18.00 -30.44 -18.45
N ILE A 276 17.96 -30.63 -17.13
CA ILE A 276 18.81 -29.94 -16.17
C ILE A 276 20.13 -30.70 -16.06
N MET A 277 21.19 -30.15 -16.64
CA MET A 277 22.49 -30.83 -16.70
C MET A 277 23.39 -30.50 -15.51
N GLN A 278 23.36 -29.25 -15.06
CA GLN A 278 24.19 -28.78 -13.96
C GLN A 278 23.46 -27.73 -13.12
N THR A 279 23.72 -27.75 -11.82
CA THR A 279 23.22 -26.78 -10.83
C THR A 279 24.39 -26.32 -9.96
N SER A 280 24.52 -25.02 -9.73
CA SER A 280 25.59 -24.40 -8.92
C SER A 280 25.09 -23.19 -8.14
#